data_AF-A0A917H9X5-F1
#
_entry.id   AF-A0A917H9X5-F1
#
_cell.length_a   1.000
_cell.length_b   1.000
_cell.length_c   1.000
_cell.angle_alpha   90.00
_cell.angle_beta   90.00
_cell.angle_gamma   90.00
#
_symmetry.space_group_name_H-M   'P 1'
#
loop_
_entity.id
_entity.type
_entity.pdbx_description
1 polymer ?
#
loop_
_entity_poly.entity_id
_entity_poly.type
_entity_poly.pdbx_seq_one_letter_code
_entity_poly.pdbx_strand_id
1 'polypeptide(L)'
;MEHAMKAKFTVLTTLTIAGLISSAVAIWIQWFSGDPAYPKFPPGPVVFIAVAAIVTIGTRWWWTPLIGALIALLVTSGWFARMPAGVLRLTHPGSVGKFAAGIFVGTLLQITALLFTDIAGLAATIQNYRRMKRASDSAKIACRLFGGLSVFMAVLAIVSGTQMNKYHNLMLLIWGTLALAVSFMRTKVAGRFCIGSGIFYLALAILGMLFGDPTINRAWPIGPMLLHTGDHIYHLVLGSIFLSMGLLSERNNNTAEGKYITS
;
A
#
# COMPACT_ATOMS: atom_id res chain seq x y z
N MET A 1 2.06 -30.61 -28.35
CA MET A 1 2.92 -29.74 -27.52
C MET A 1 2.39 -28.33 -27.61
N GLU A 2 1.82 -27.84 -26.51
CA GLU A 2 1.31 -26.48 -26.37
C GLU A 2 2.36 -25.46 -26.78
N HIS A 3 2.01 -24.59 -27.73
CA HIS A 3 2.63 -23.27 -27.78
C HIS A 3 2.25 -22.57 -26.47
N ALA A 4 3.10 -22.68 -25.46
CA ALA A 4 3.03 -21.89 -24.25
C ALA A 4 2.98 -20.42 -24.68
N MET A 5 1.77 -19.83 -24.69
CA MET A 5 1.59 -18.42 -24.96
C MET A 5 2.35 -17.68 -23.87
N LYS A 6 3.55 -17.18 -24.20
CA LYS A 6 4.29 -16.26 -23.34
C LYS A 6 3.38 -15.07 -23.09
N ALA A 7 2.83 -14.99 -21.87
CA ALA A 7 2.04 -13.84 -21.46
C ALA A 7 2.91 -12.59 -21.62
N LYS A 8 2.59 -11.75 -22.60
CA LYS A 8 3.30 -10.49 -22.80
C LYS A 8 2.83 -9.52 -21.72
N PHE A 9 3.71 -9.19 -20.80
CA PHE A 9 3.47 -8.14 -19.82
C PHE A 9 3.25 -6.80 -20.53
N THR A 10 2.38 -5.94 -19.98
CA THR A 10 2.33 -4.55 -20.40
C THR A 10 3.62 -3.86 -19.94
N VAL A 11 4.04 -2.82 -20.66
CA VAL A 11 5.23 -2.03 -20.27
C VAL A 11 5.11 -1.53 -18.84
N LEU A 12 3.93 -1.06 -18.43
CA LEU A 12 3.69 -0.57 -17.07
C LEU A 12 3.83 -1.68 -16.01
N THR A 13 3.30 -2.88 -16.27
CA THR A 13 3.48 -4.01 -15.33
C THR A 13 4.95 -4.44 -15.24
N THR A 14 5.67 -4.45 -16.36
CA THR A 14 7.12 -4.71 -16.35
C THR A 14 7.87 -3.68 -15.51
N LEU A 15 7.52 -2.39 -15.64
CA LEU A 15 8.10 -1.33 -14.83
C LEU A 15 7.78 -1.48 -13.34
N THR A 16 6.55 -1.89 -12.98
CA THR A 16 6.20 -2.20 -11.59
C THR A 16 7.08 -3.32 -11.03
N ILE A 17 7.24 -4.42 -11.77
CA ILE A 17 8.06 -5.56 -11.34
C ILE A 17 9.53 -5.15 -11.21
N ALA A 18 10.08 -4.45 -12.21
CA ALA A 18 11.45 -3.96 -12.20
C ALA A 18 11.71 -2.99 -11.04
N GLY A 19 10.76 -2.10 -10.75
CA GLY A 19 10.82 -1.18 -9.63
C GLY A 19 10.84 -1.90 -8.28
N LEU A 20 9.97 -2.89 -8.05
CA LEU A 20 9.97 -3.72 -6.84
C LEU A 20 11.30 -4.44 -6.63
N ILE A 21 11.85 -5.06 -7.69
CA ILE A 21 13.15 -5.72 -7.64
C ILE A 21 14.27 -4.70 -7.33
N SER A 22 14.24 -3.53 -7.97
CA SER A 22 15.21 -2.47 -7.74
C SER A 22 15.16 -1.95 -6.29
N SER A 23 13.96 -1.82 -5.70
CA SER A 23 13.80 -1.49 -4.28
C SER A 23 14.42 -2.56 -3.36
N ALA A 24 14.26 -3.85 -3.68
CA ALA A 24 14.90 -4.92 -2.91
C ALA A 24 16.43 -4.82 -2.98
N VAL A 25 16.99 -4.65 -4.17
CA VAL A 25 18.43 -4.47 -4.40
C VAL A 25 18.96 -3.25 -3.65
N ALA A 26 18.26 -2.12 -3.73
CA ALA A 26 18.63 -0.89 -3.06
C ALA A 26 18.73 -1.03 -1.54
N ILE A 27 17.80 -1.79 -0.93
CA ILE A 27 17.84 -2.07 0.51
C ILE A 27 19.01 -3.00 0.85
N TRP A 28 19.28 -4.03 0.04
CA TRP A 28 20.46 -4.89 0.25
C TRP A 28 21.76 -4.12 0.16
N ILE A 29 21.90 -3.20 -0.80
CA ILE A 29 23.09 -2.34 -0.93
C ILE A 29 23.31 -1.56 0.38
N GLN A 30 22.26 -0.91 0.92
CA GLN A 30 22.38 -0.15 2.17
C GLN A 30 22.72 -1.07 3.36
N TRP A 31 22.09 -2.25 3.44
CA TRP A 31 22.37 -3.23 4.48
C TRP A 31 23.82 -3.74 4.45
N PHE A 32 24.32 -4.16 3.29
CA PHE A 32 25.72 -4.58 3.12
C PHE A 32 26.71 -3.43 3.35
N SER A 33 26.28 -2.18 3.19
CA SER A 33 27.06 -0.98 3.50
C SER A 33 27.11 -0.65 5.00
N GLY A 34 26.42 -1.44 5.82
CA GLY A 34 26.43 -1.32 7.28
C GLY A 34 25.48 -0.25 7.82
N ASP A 35 24.36 0.02 7.13
CA ASP A 35 23.33 0.91 7.67
C ASP A 35 22.68 0.30 8.94
N PRO A 36 22.77 0.97 10.11
CA PRO A 36 22.29 0.45 11.37
C PRO A 36 20.76 0.41 11.47
N ALA A 37 20.03 1.04 10.54
CA ALA A 37 18.57 0.97 10.55
C ALA A 37 18.03 -0.38 10.10
N TYR A 38 18.86 -1.24 9.49
CA TYR A 38 18.47 -2.59 9.14
C TYR A 38 18.89 -3.59 10.23
N PRO A 39 17.99 -4.52 10.61
CA PRO A 39 18.35 -5.61 11.51
C PRO A 39 19.36 -6.55 10.82
N LYS A 40 19.86 -7.55 11.57
CA LYS A 40 20.79 -8.56 11.04
C LYS A 40 20.31 -9.23 9.75
N PHE A 41 19.00 -9.30 9.53
CA PHE A 41 18.42 -9.74 8.26
C PHE A 41 17.23 -8.83 7.90
N PRO A 42 17.34 -7.95 6.90
CA PRO A 42 16.26 -7.03 6.55
C PRO A 42 15.11 -7.82 5.90
N PRO A 43 13.88 -7.76 6.45
CA PRO A 43 12.74 -8.45 5.82
C PRO A 43 12.27 -7.75 4.54
N GLY A 44 12.56 -6.45 4.38
CA GLY A 44 12.11 -5.62 3.26
C GLY A 44 12.39 -6.21 1.87
N PRO A 45 13.66 -6.55 1.52
CA PRO A 45 13.99 -7.15 0.23
C PRO A 45 13.19 -8.41 -0.08
N VAL A 46 13.02 -9.30 0.91
CA VAL A 46 12.25 -10.54 0.74
C VAL A 46 10.80 -10.23 0.42
N VAL A 47 10.19 -9.26 1.12
CA VAL A 47 8.82 -8.80 0.85
C VAL A 47 8.69 -8.23 -0.56
N PHE A 48 9.62 -7.38 -0.99
CA PHE A 48 9.61 -6.80 -2.34
C PHE A 48 9.70 -7.86 -3.44
N ILE A 49 10.60 -8.85 -3.28
CA ILE A 49 10.73 -9.96 -4.24
C ILE A 49 9.47 -10.83 -4.23
N ALA A 50 8.90 -11.14 -3.06
CA ALA A 50 7.66 -11.89 -2.96
C ALA A 50 6.50 -11.17 -3.67
N VAL A 51 6.37 -9.86 -3.48
CA VAL A 51 5.34 -9.06 -4.18
C VAL A 51 5.62 -9.00 -5.69
N ALA A 52 6.88 -8.85 -6.12
CA ALA A 52 7.23 -8.90 -7.54
C ALA A 52 6.83 -10.24 -8.19
N ALA A 53 7.04 -11.36 -7.48
CA ALA A 53 6.59 -12.67 -7.93
C ALA A 53 5.04 -12.76 -8.01
N ILE A 54 4.32 -12.25 -7.01
CA ILE A 54 2.85 -12.17 -7.02
C ILE A 54 2.35 -11.36 -8.22
N VAL A 55 2.95 -10.20 -8.49
CA VAL A 55 2.60 -9.36 -9.64
C VAL A 55 2.85 -10.12 -10.94
N THR A 56 4.00 -10.80 -11.05
CA THR A 56 4.39 -11.57 -12.24
C THR A 56 3.43 -12.72 -12.53
N ILE A 57 3.16 -13.57 -11.53
CA ILE A 57 2.27 -14.74 -11.65
C ILE A 57 0.82 -14.27 -11.88
N GLY A 58 0.45 -13.16 -11.24
CA GLY A 58 -0.90 -12.68 -11.23
C GLY A 58 -1.25 -11.64 -12.27
N THR A 59 -0.42 -11.45 -13.30
CA THR A 59 -0.69 -10.50 -14.40
C THR A 59 -2.00 -10.73 -15.15
N ARG A 60 -2.58 -11.93 -15.04
CA ARG A 60 -3.92 -12.24 -15.55
C ARG A 60 -5.04 -11.50 -14.81
N TRP A 61 -4.80 -11.04 -13.59
CA TRP A 61 -5.76 -10.28 -12.80
C TRP A 61 -5.39 -8.81 -12.80
N TRP A 62 -6.36 -7.96 -13.12
CA TRP A 62 -6.12 -6.53 -13.32
C TRP A 62 -5.58 -5.80 -12.10
N TRP A 63 -5.85 -6.31 -10.90
CA TRP A 63 -5.51 -5.69 -9.63
C TRP A 63 -4.13 -6.05 -9.12
N THR A 64 -3.41 -7.01 -9.71
CA THR A 64 -2.11 -7.40 -9.15
C THR A 64 -1.05 -6.30 -9.14
N PRO A 65 -0.92 -5.42 -10.15
CA PRO A 65 0.01 -4.30 -10.06
C PRO A 65 -0.31 -3.33 -8.92
N LEU A 66 -1.57 -3.31 -8.43
CA LEU A 66 -1.97 -2.50 -7.29
C LEU A 66 -1.26 -2.95 -6.02
N ILE A 67 -1.04 -4.25 -5.81
CA ILE A 67 -0.28 -4.71 -4.64
C ILE A 67 1.14 -4.16 -4.68
N GLY A 68 1.77 -4.17 -5.87
CA GLY A 68 3.09 -3.57 -6.09
C GLY A 68 3.13 -2.08 -5.75
N ALA A 69 2.14 -1.32 -6.24
CA ALA A 69 2.02 0.09 -5.89
C ALA A 69 1.75 0.31 -4.39
N LEU A 70 0.89 -0.49 -3.76
CA LEU A 70 0.55 -0.31 -2.34
C LEU A 70 1.75 -0.59 -1.43
N ILE A 71 2.55 -1.63 -1.71
CA ILE A 71 3.74 -1.90 -0.92
C ILE A 71 4.81 -0.81 -1.12
N ALA A 72 4.99 -0.33 -2.34
CA ALA A 72 5.92 0.75 -2.62
C ALA A 72 5.47 2.03 -1.91
N LEU A 73 4.19 2.39 -1.99
CA LEU A 73 3.63 3.59 -1.39
C LEU A 73 3.71 3.58 0.14
N LEU A 74 3.53 2.41 0.76
CA LEU A 74 3.73 2.21 2.20
C LEU A 74 5.19 2.51 2.58
N VAL A 75 6.15 1.99 1.81
CA VAL A 75 7.58 2.22 2.07
C VAL A 75 7.97 3.66 1.78
N THR A 76 7.44 4.28 0.73
CA THR A 76 7.59 5.70 0.42
C THR A 76 7.11 6.56 1.59
N SER A 77 5.93 6.26 2.13
CA SER A 77 5.34 6.96 3.27
C SER A 77 6.19 6.77 4.54
N GLY A 78 6.69 5.56 4.79
CA GLY A 78 7.62 5.27 5.88
C GLY A 78 8.94 6.04 5.77
N TRP A 79 9.43 6.28 4.55
CA TRP A 79 10.62 7.10 4.30
C TRP A 79 10.36 8.56 4.65
N PHE A 80 9.23 9.14 4.22
CA PHE A 80 8.85 10.52 4.57
C PHE A 80 8.60 10.69 6.08
N ALA A 81 8.00 9.69 6.74
CA ALA A 81 7.83 9.71 8.19
C ALA A 81 9.16 9.72 8.97
N ARG A 82 10.26 9.29 8.32
CA ARG A 82 11.62 9.27 8.88
C ARG A 82 12.56 10.22 8.11
N MET A 83 12.01 11.29 7.54
CA MET A 83 12.74 12.21 6.65
C MET A 83 14.09 12.67 7.22
N PRO A 84 14.25 13.05 8.51
CA PRO A 84 15.56 13.45 9.03
C PRO A 84 16.65 12.38 8.85
N ALA A 85 16.31 11.12 9.10
CA ALA A 85 17.23 10.00 8.92
C ALA A 85 17.45 9.68 7.42
N GLY A 86 16.43 9.87 6.58
CA GLY A 86 16.55 9.73 5.12
C GLY A 86 17.49 10.77 4.52
N VAL A 87 17.36 12.04 4.93
CA VAL A 87 18.20 13.15 4.49
C VAL A 87 19.65 12.96 4.94
N LEU A 88 19.88 12.40 6.13
CA LEU A 88 21.23 12.10 6.61
C LEU A 88 21.96 11.11 5.70
N ARG A 89 21.27 10.08 5.20
CA ARG A 89 21.84 9.12 4.23
C ARG A 89 22.22 9.76 2.89
N LEU A 90 21.52 10.81 2.50
CA LEU A 90 21.78 11.52 1.24
C LEU A 90 22.87 12.59 1.38
N THR A 91 22.95 13.25 2.52
CA THR A 91 23.83 14.41 2.73
C THR A 91 25.13 14.06 3.46
N HIS A 92 25.07 13.13 4.41
CA HIS A 92 26.21 12.70 5.23
C HIS A 92 26.27 11.18 5.34
N PRO A 93 26.30 10.42 4.23
CA PRO A 93 26.24 8.96 4.25
C PRO A 93 27.33 8.29 5.11
N GLY A 94 28.50 8.94 5.25
CA GLY A 94 29.60 8.44 6.06
C GLY A 94 29.37 8.48 7.58
N SER A 95 28.37 9.23 8.07
CA SER A 95 27.98 9.20 9.48
C SER A 95 26.95 8.12 9.81
N VAL A 96 26.35 7.50 8.80
CA VAL A 96 25.31 6.47 8.97
C VAL A 96 25.90 5.07 8.99
N GLY A 97 26.77 4.74 8.04
CA GLY A 97 27.29 3.39 7.85
C GLY A 97 28.77 3.35 7.52
N LYS A 98 29.32 2.14 7.41
CA LYS A 98 30.75 1.92 7.17
C LYS A 98 31.18 2.25 5.74
N PHE A 99 30.26 2.12 4.78
CA PHE A 99 30.53 2.38 3.36
C PHE A 99 29.60 3.47 2.81
N ALA A 100 30.05 4.72 2.86
CA ALA A 100 29.28 5.90 2.52
C ALA A 100 28.66 5.84 1.10
N ALA A 101 29.44 5.41 0.10
CA ALA A 101 28.98 5.36 -1.28
C ALA A 101 27.78 4.40 -1.45
N GLY A 102 27.81 3.24 -0.80
CA GLY A 102 26.71 2.28 -0.87
C GLY A 102 25.46 2.75 -0.13
N ILE A 103 25.60 3.44 1.02
CA ILE A 103 24.47 4.09 1.68
C ILE A 103 23.80 5.10 0.74
N PHE A 104 24.60 6.01 0.17
CA PHE A 104 24.08 7.05 -0.74
C PHE A 104 23.40 6.46 -1.98
N VAL A 105 24.10 5.59 -2.71
CA VAL A 105 23.58 4.97 -3.95
C VAL A 105 22.35 4.14 -3.65
N GLY A 106 22.36 3.36 -2.58
CA GLY A 106 21.22 2.54 -2.19
C GLY A 106 20.01 3.38 -1.79
N THR A 107 20.19 4.47 -1.03
CA THR A 107 19.07 5.38 -0.70
C THR A 107 18.50 6.05 -1.95
N LEU A 108 19.35 6.57 -2.84
CA LEU A 108 18.90 7.22 -4.08
C LEU A 108 18.17 6.24 -5.01
N LEU A 109 18.72 5.02 -5.16
CA LEU A 109 18.09 3.96 -5.94
C LEU A 109 16.76 3.54 -5.33
N GLN A 110 16.67 3.44 -4.00
CA GLN A 110 15.43 3.08 -3.32
C GLN A 110 14.33 4.12 -3.56
N ILE A 111 14.62 5.41 -3.37
CA ILE A 111 13.63 6.49 -3.56
C ILE A 111 13.13 6.49 -5.00
N THR A 112 14.05 6.45 -5.98
CA THR A 112 13.67 6.46 -7.40
C THR A 112 12.86 5.22 -7.77
N ALA A 113 13.30 4.03 -7.36
CA ALA A 113 12.59 2.78 -7.63
C ALA A 113 11.18 2.75 -7.03
N LEU A 114 11.00 3.27 -5.80
CA LEU A 114 9.69 3.35 -5.16
C LEU A 114 8.75 4.28 -5.93
N LEU A 115 9.20 5.48 -6.30
CA LEU A 115 8.39 6.42 -7.07
C LEU A 115 7.97 5.85 -8.43
N PHE A 116 8.89 5.20 -9.15
CA PHE A 116 8.56 4.52 -10.40
C PHE A 116 7.56 3.37 -10.18
N THR A 117 7.72 2.59 -9.12
CA THR A 117 6.82 1.49 -8.79
C THR A 117 5.41 1.99 -8.47
N ASP A 118 5.30 3.08 -7.69
CA ASP A 118 4.03 3.72 -7.32
C ASP A 118 3.29 4.18 -8.58
N ILE A 119 3.94 4.96 -9.43
CA ILE A 119 3.35 5.51 -10.65
C ILE A 119 3.00 4.38 -11.63
N ALA A 120 3.95 3.48 -11.92
CA ALA A 120 3.75 2.41 -12.89
C ALA A 120 2.71 1.40 -12.42
N GLY A 121 2.70 1.02 -11.14
CA GLY A 121 1.75 0.07 -10.58
C GLY A 121 0.32 0.61 -10.56
N LEU A 122 0.13 1.88 -10.21
CA LEU A 122 -1.18 2.54 -10.32
C LEU A 122 -1.64 2.65 -11.77
N ALA A 123 -0.76 3.10 -12.67
CA ALA A 123 -1.08 3.22 -14.09
C ALA A 123 -1.40 1.87 -14.73
N ALA A 124 -0.63 0.81 -14.42
CA ALA A 124 -0.89 -0.55 -14.86
C ALA A 124 -2.24 -1.06 -14.36
N THR A 125 -2.57 -0.78 -13.09
CA THR A 125 -3.87 -1.14 -12.50
C THR A 125 -5.01 -0.45 -13.25
N ILE A 126 -4.91 0.86 -13.50
CA ILE A 126 -5.93 1.62 -14.25
C ILE A 126 -6.06 1.08 -15.68
N GLN A 127 -4.93 0.81 -16.35
CA GLN A 127 -4.92 0.26 -17.71
C GLN A 127 -5.61 -1.11 -17.75
N ASN A 128 -5.26 -2.01 -16.84
CA ASN A 128 -5.83 -3.36 -16.79
C ASN A 128 -7.30 -3.32 -16.38
N TYR A 129 -7.68 -2.43 -15.46
CA TYR A 129 -9.07 -2.24 -15.06
C TYR A 129 -9.92 -1.75 -16.22
N ARG A 130 -9.47 -0.75 -16.98
CA ARG A 130 -10.19 -0.24 -18.17
C ARG A 130 -10.40 -1.29 -19.24
N ARG A 131 -9.48 -2.27 -19.36
CA ARG A 131 -9.63 -3.42 -20.28
C ARG A 131 -10.70 -4.40 -19.80
N MET A 132 -10.89 -4.53 -18.49
CA MET A 132 -11.91 -5.38 -17.89
C MET A 132 -13.25 -4.63 -17.88
N LYS A 133 -14.11 -4.84 -18.89
CA LYS A 133 -15.47 -4.26 -19.02
C LYS A 133 -16.46 -4.58 -17.84
N ARG A 134 -16.00 -5.09 -16.70
CA ARG A 134 -16.80 -5.40 -15.50
C ARG A 134 -16.34 -4.57 -14.30
N ALA A 135 -16.66 -3.29 -14.36
CA ALA A 135 -16.38 -2.30 -13.31
C ALA A 135 -17.17 -2.54 -12.01
N SER A 136 -18.23 -3.37 -12.06
CA SER A 136 -19.16 -3.68 -10.97
C SER A 136 -18.56 -4.49 -9.81
N ASP A 137 -17.31 -4.94 -9.88
CA ASP A 137 -16.68 -5.69 -8.78
C ASP A 137 -15.53 -4.92 -8.10
N SER A 138 -15.29 -3.66 -8.49
CA SER A 138 -14.20 -2.83 -7.96
C SER A 138 -14.23 -2.69 -6.44
N ALA A 139 -15.39 -2.34 -5.85
CA ALA A 139 -15.54 -2.21 -4.39
C ALA A 139 -15.31 -3.54 -3.66
N LYS A 140 -15.79 -4.66 -4.20
CA LYS A 140 -15.54 -5.98 -3.61
C LYS A 140 -14.06 -6.32 -3.61
N ILE A 141 -13.36 -6.02 -4.70
CA ILE A 141 -11.93 -6.29 -4.83
C ILE A 141 -11.13 -5.39 -3.88
N ALA A 142 -11.47 -4.11 -3.77
CA ALA A 142 -10.89 -3.22 -2.76
C ALA A 142 -11.06 -3.78 -1.34
N CYS A 143 -12.29 -4.19 -0.98
CA CYS A 143 -12.58 -4.83 0.29
C CYS A 143 -11.76 -6.11 0.53
N ARG A 144 -11.54 -6.96 -0.49
CA ARG A 144 -10.71 -8.17 -0.36
C ARG A 144 -9.25 -7.85 -0.10
N LEU A 145 -8.67 -6.99 -0.93
CA LEU A 145 -7.25 -6.68 -0.89
C LEU A 145 -6.89 -5.94 0.39
N PHE A 146 -7.61 -4.88 0.71
CA PHE A 146 -7.36 -4.12 1.93
C PHE A 146 -7.79 -4.87 3.17
N GLY A 147 -8.92 -5.58 3.14
CA GLY A 147 -9.34 -6.41 4.26
C GLY A 147 -8.30 -7.48 4.60
N GLY A 148 -7.83 -8.20 3.58
CA GLY A 148 -6.78 -9.20 3.71
C GLY A 148 -5.46 -8.60 4.21
N LEU A 149 -5.02 -7.48 3.62
CA LEU A 149 -3.79 -6.80 4.03
C LEU A 149 -3.86 -6.31 5.48
N SER A 150 -4.95 -5.66 5.89
CA SER A 150 -5.12 -5.14 7.24
C SER A 150 -5.14 -6.27 8.28
N VAL A 151 -5.84 -7.38 8.01
CA VAL A 151 -5.83 -8.56 8.88
C VAL A 151 -4.43 -9.14 8.98
N PHE A 152 -3.75 -9.33 7.85
CA PHE A 152 -2.40 -9.87 7.82
C PHE A 152 -1.42 -9.01 8.63
N MET A 153 -1.41 -7.70 8.39
CA MET A 153 -0.53 -6.77 9.10
C MET A 153 -0.83 -6.73 10.61
N ALA A 154 -2.11 -6.74 11.01
CA ALA A 154 -2.49 -6.78 12.41
C ALA A 154 -2.04 -8.06 13.11
N VAL A 155 -2.21 -9.22 12.46
CA VAL A 155 -1.74 -10.52 12.98
C VAL A 155 -0.21 -10.53 13.10
N LEU A 156 0.51 -10.05 12.09
CA LEU A 156 1.96 -9.94 12.15
C LEU A 156 2.42 -9.03 13.30
N ALA A 157 1.75 -7.89 13.50
CA ALA A 157 2.09 -6.97 14.58
C ALA A 157 1.88 -7.60 15.97
N ILE A 158 0.79 -8.36 16.15
CA ILE A 158 0.51 -9.13 17.37
C ILE A 158 1.55 -10.21 17.60
N VAL A 159 1.85 -11.04 16.59
CA VAL A 159 2.78 -12.17 16.69
C VAL A 159 4.23 -11.71 16.92
N SER A 160 4.63 -10.61 16.26
CA SER A 160 5.98 -10.06 16.40
C SER A 160 6.21 -9.35 17.74
N GLY A 161 5.17 -9.14 18.56
CA GLY A 161 5.27 -8.38 19.79
C GLY A 161 5.71 -6.93 19.57
N THR A 162 5.56 -6.41 18.34
CA THR A 162 5.91 -5.02 18.05
C THR A 162 5.05 -4.11 18.93
N GLN A 163 5.68 -3.09 19.53
CA GLN A 163 5.06 -2.08 20.40
C GLN A 163 4.10 -1.13 19.65
N MET A 164 3.45 -1.61 18.58
CA MET A 164 2.33 -0.89 18.01
C MET A 164 1.20 -0.84 19.04
N ASN A 165 0.50 0.29 19.09
CA ASN A 165 -0.59 0.47 20.03
C ASN A 165 -1.60 -0.69 19.85
N LYS A 166 -1.82 -1.46 20.93
CA LYS A 166 -2.70 -2.65 20.92
C LYS A 166 -4.08 -2.35 20.35
N TYR A 167 -4.61 -1.15 20.62
CA TYR A 167 -5.92 -0.70 20.15
C TYR A 167 -5.91 -0.33 18.67
N HIS A 168 -4.82 0.25 18.14
CA HIS A 168 -4.68 0.46 16.71
C HIS A 168 -4.63 -0.89 15.97
N ASN A 169 -3.82 -1.84 16.43
CA ASN A 169 -3.78 -3.18 15.83
C ASN A 169 -5.14 -3.88 15.88
N LEU A 170 -5.86 -3.77 17.00
CA LEU A 170 -7.20 -4.30 17.14
C LEU A 170 -8.19 -3.65 16.15
N MET A 171 -8.12 -2.33 15.98
CA MET A 171 -8.92 -1.61 14.99
C MET A 171 -8.65 -2.14 13.57
N LEU A 172 -7.38 -2.28 13.18
CA LEU A 172 -7.01 -2.81 11.86
C LEU A 172 -7.51 -4.25 11.65
N LEU A 173 -7.43 -5.09 12.69
CA LEU A 173 -7.92 -6.47 12.64
C LEU A 173 -9.44 -6.54 12.45
N ILE A 174 -10.19 -5.78 13.27
CA ILE A 174 -11.66 -5.74 13.21
C ILE A 174 -12.10 -5.17 11.86
N TRP A 175 -11.56 -4.01 11.47
CA TRP A 175 -11.95 -3.34 10.23
C TRP A 175 -11.58 -4.17 8.99
N GLY A 176 -10.41 -4.80 9.01
CA GLY A 176 -9.97 -5.70 7.95
C GLY A 176 -10.87 -6.93 7.81
N THR A 177 -11.27 -7.53 8.92
CA THR A 177 -12.20 -8.68 8.94
C THR A 177 -13.58 -8.29 8.41
N LEU A 178 -14.10 -7.13 8.82
CA LEU A 178 -15.36 -6.59 8.30
C LEU A 178 -15.28 -6.33 6.79
N ALA A 179 -14.18 -5.74 6.32
CA ALA A 179 -13.97 -5.52 4.89
C ALA A 179 -13.96 -6.84 4.11
N LEU A 180 -13.25 -7.87 4.60
CA LEU A 180 -13.28 -9.21 4.00
C LEU A 180 -14.69 -9.78 3.94
N ALA A 181 -15.45 -9.75 5.04
CA ALA A 181 -16.81 -10.26 5.10
C ALA A 181 -17.73 -9.56 4.09
N VAL A 182 -17.69 -8.23 4.04
CA VAL A 182 -18.47 -7.42 3.10
C VAL A 182 -18.11 -7.70 1.64
N SER A 183 -16.86 -8.11 1.37
CA SER A 183 -16.43 -8.43 0.01
C SER A 183 -17.14 -9.64 -0.63
N PHE A 184 -17.79 -10.46 0.18
CA PHE A 184 -18.62 -11.60 -0.26
C PHE A 184 -20.10 -11.22 -0.42
N MET A 185 -20.51 -10.04 0.02
CA MET A 185 -21.89 -9.56 -0.09
C MET A 185 -22.21 -9.00 -1.48
N ARG A 186 -23.41 -8.41 -1.66
CA ARG A 186 -23.82 -7.74 -2.91
C ARG A 186 -22.93 -6.51 -3.18
N THR A 187 -22.67 -6.21 -4.46
CA THR A 187 -21.83 -5.05 -4.86
C THR A 187 -22.29 -3.74 -4.23
N LYS A 188 -23.60 -3.49 -4.16
CA LYS A 188 -24.17 -2.28 -3.55
C LYS A 188 -23.76 -2.12 -2.08
N VAL A 189 -23.71 -3.22 -1.34
CA VAL A 189 -23.26 -3.22 0.07
C VAL A 189 -21.75 -2.93 0.16
N ALA A 190 -20.94 -3.60 -0.67
CA ALA A 190 -19.50 -3.35 -0.72
C ALA A 190 -19.15 -1.91 -1.11
N GLY A 191 -19.87 -1.33 -2.08
CA GLY A 191 -19.72 0.07 -2.48
C GLY A 191 -19.98 1.03 -1.31
N ARG A 192 -21.11 0.86 -0.61
CA ARG A 192 -21.45 1.69 0.57
C ARG A 192 -20.44 1.53 1.70
N PHE A 193 -19.98 0.31 1.97
CA PHE A 193 -18.93 0.07 2.95
C PHE A 193 -17.62 0.77 2.58
N CYS A 194 -17.25 0.76 1.29
CA CYS A 194 -16.07 1.46 0.81
C CYS A 194 -16.19 2.98 1.00
N ILE A 195 -17.35 3.58 0.70
CA ILE A 195 -17.60 5.00 0.94
C ILE A 195 -17.47 5.32 2.44
N GLY A 196 -18.18 4.56 3.29
CA GLY A 196 -18.14 4.77 4.75
C GLY A 196 -16.74 4.63 5.33
N SER A 197 -16.02 3.58 4.94
CA SER A 197 -14.62 3.38 5.35
C SER A 197 -13.71 4.50 4.83
N GLY A 198 -13.92 4.94 3.59
CA GLY A 198 -13.17 6.02 2.98
C GLY A 198 -13.30 7.33 3.77
N ILE A 199 -14.53 7.70 4.11
CA ILE A 199 -14.81 8.88 4.95
C ILE A 199 -14.19 8.72 6.34
N PHE A 200 -14.36 7.56 6.98
CA PHE A 200 -13.81 7.30 8.31
C PHE A 200 -12.29 7.45 8.35
N TYR A 201 -11.57 6.81 7.42
CA TYR A 201 -10.11 6.89 7.36
C TYR A 201 -9.59 8.28 6.98
N LEU A 202 -10.26 8.98 6.05
CA LEU A 202 -9.92 10.37 5.74
C LEU A 202 -10.12 11.29 6.95
N ALA A 203 -11.21 11.12 7.70
CA ALA A 203 -11.45 11.88 8.91
C ALA A 203 -10.34 11.64 9.95
N LEU A 204 -9.98 10.38 10.22
CA LEU A 204 -8.88 10.05 11.12
C LEU A 204 -7.55 10.69 10.69
N ALA A 205 -7.27 10.69 9.39
CA ALA A 205 -6.06 11.31 8.84
C ALA A 205 -6.05 12.83 9.01
N ILE A 206 -7.12 13.51 8.58
CA ILE A 206 -7.22 14.97 8.62
C ILE A 206 -7.21 15.46 10.07
N LEU A 207 -8.03 14.86 10.93
CA LEU A 207 -8.09 15.22 12.34
C LEU A 207 -6.76 14.95 13.05
N GLY A 208 -6.08 13.85 12.74
CA GLY A 208 -4.76 13.56 13.28
C GLY A 208 -3.70 14.57 12.86
N MET A 209 -3.70 15.01 11.61
CA MET A 209 -2.79 16.05 11.13
C MET A 209 -3.08 17.43 11.74
N LEU A 210 -4.35 17.76 11.99
CA LEU A 210 -4.77 19.05 12.55
C LEU A 210 -4.62 19.12 14.07
N PHE A 211 -5.02 18.07 14.78
CA PHE A 211 -5.11 18.03 16.24
C PHE A 211 -3.99 17.21 16.91
N GLY A 212 -3.12 16.56 16.13
CA GLY A 212 -1.96 15.84 16.64
C GLY A 212 -1.00 16.77 17.39
N ASP A 213 -0.47 16.26 18.51
CA ASP A 213 0.40 17.02 19.39
C ASP A 213 1.77 17.25 18.72
N PRO A 214 2.15 18.52 18.45
CA PRO A 214 3.40 18.83 17.77
C PRO A 214 4.64 18.38 18.56
N THR A 215 4.56 18.21 19.88
CA THR A 215 5.69 17.81 20.72
C THR A 215 6.07 16.34 20.54
N ILE A 216 5.12 15.51 20.08
CA ILE A 216 5.30 14.07 19.82
C ILE A 216 5.12 13.75 18.33
N ASN A 217 5.68 14.62 17.48
CA ASN A 217 5.66 14.48 16.03
C ASN A 217 4.22 14.40 15.45
N ARG A 218 3.29 15.20 15.95
CA ARG A 218 1.87 15.16 15.53
C ARG A 218 1.19 13.82 15.77
N ALA A 219 1.64 13.04 16.75
CA ALA A 219 0.86 11.88 17.18
C ALA A 219 -0.43 12.34 17.86
N TRP A 220 -1.53 11.62 17.64
CA TRP A 220 -2.85 11.96 18.14
C TRP A 220 -3.38 10.88 19.11
N PRO A 221 -3.47 11.18 20.42
CA PRO A 221 -4.09 10.28 21.38
C PRO A 221 -5.63 10.36 21.28
N ILE A 222 -6.25 9.24 20.94
CA ILE A 222 -7.71 9.06 20.92
C ILE A 222 -8.07 7.99 21.95
N GLY A 223 -8.34 8.42 23.18
CA GLY A 223 -8.54 7.51 24.31
C GLY A 223 -7.31 6.62 24.50
N PRO A 224 -7.44 5.28 24.48
CA PRO A 224 -6.30 4.38 24.65
C PRO A 224 -5.50 4.16 23.35
N MET A 225 -5.98 4.67 22.21
CA MET A 225 -5.32 4.56 20.92
C MET A 225 -4.39 5.75 20.69
N LEU A 226 -3.15 5.47 20.30
CA LEU A 226 -2.16 6.46 19.87
C LEU A 226 -1.92 6.26 18.38
N LEU A 227 -2.29 7.25 17.59
CA LEU A 227 -2.03 7.27 16.15
C LEU A 227 -0.80 8.12 15.90
N HIS A 228 0.22 7.56 15.28
CA HIS A 228 1.43 8.29 14.90
C HIS A 228 1.22 9.03 13.57
N THR A 229 2.09 9.97 13.24
CA THR A 229 2.10 10.69 11.94
C THR A 229 2.05 9.75 10.74
N GLY A 230 2.81 8.65 10.81
CA GLY A 230 2.83 7.63 9.77
C GLY A 230 1.45 7.00 9.57
N ASP A 231 0.69 6.84 10.66
CA ASP A 231 -0.68 6.33 10.60
C ASP A 231 -1.57 7.35 9.89
N HIS A 232 -1.48 8.64 10.20
CA HIS A 232 -2.28 9.67 9.52
C HIS A 232 -2.06 9.68 8.00
N ILE A 233 -0.80 9.62 7.55
CA ILE A 233 -0.47 9.57 6.13
C ILE A 233 -1.06 8.30 5.49
N TYR A 234 -0.89 7.15 6.14
CA TYR A 234 -1.46 5.90 5.67
C TYR A 234 -2.99 5.96 5.56
N HIS A 235 -3.67 6.49 6.57
CA HIS A 235 -5.12 6.65 6.62
C HIS A 235 -5.61 7.63 5.53
N LEU A 236 -4.85 8.67 5.21
CA LEU A 236 -5.18 9.63 4.16
C LEU A 236 -5.24 8.95 2.79
N VAL A 237 -4.19 8.19 2.47
CA VAL A 237 -4.08 7.42 1.23
C VAL A 237 -5.18 6.36 1.16
N LEU A 238 -5.30 5.56 2.23
CA LEU A 238 -6.26 4.47 2.31
C LEU A 238 -7.70 4.97 2.15
N GLY A 239 -8.05 6.02 2.89
CA GLY A 239 -9.36 6.63 2.85
C GLY A 239 -9.72 7.19 1.47
N SER A 240 -8.75 7.83 0.80
CA SER A 240 -8.93 8.35 -0.57
C SER A 240 -9.23 7.23 -1.58
N ILE A 241 -8.51 6.10 -1.49
CA ILE A 241 -8.70 4.95 -2.38
C ILE A 241 -10.08 4.31 -2.14
N PHE A 242 -10.44 4.05 -0.89
CA PHE A 242 -11.73 3.46 -0.53
C PHE A 242 -12.90 4.33 -0.98
N LEU A 243 -12.83 5.64 -0.72
CA LEU A 243 -13.86 6.58 -1.12
C LEU A 243 -14.05 6.58 -2.65
N SER A 244 -12.95 6.67 -3.40
CA SER A 244 -12.97 6.66 -4.86
C SER A 244 -13.57 5.37 -5.43
N MET A 245 -13.15 4.20 -4.91
CA MET A 245 -13.67 2.91 -5.35
C MET A 245 -15.15 2.72 -5.01
N GLY A 246 -15.58 3.20 -3.84
CA GLY A 246 -16.97 3.19 -3.43
C GLY A 246 -17.87 4.01 -4.36
N LEU A 247 -17.49 5.27 -4.64
CA LEU A 247 -18.22 6.17 -5.52
C LEU A 247 -18.30 5.64 -6.97
N LEU A 248 -17.20 5.09 -7.49
CA LEU A 248 -17.19 4.46 -8.82
C LEU A 248 -18.10 3.24 -8.87
N SER A 249 -18.13 2.42 -7.82
CA SER A 249 -19.00 1.25 -7.75
C SER A 249 -20.48 1.63 -7.71
N GLU A 250 -20.86 2.72 -7.03
CA GLU A 250 -22.25 3.18 -6.94
C GLU A 250 -22.76 3.73 -8.29
N ARG A 251 -21.94 4.53 -8.97
CA ARG A 251 -22.26 5.06 -10.32
C ARG A 251 -22.60 3.95 -11.32
N ASN A 252 -21.82 2.87 -11.30
CA ASN A 252 -22.03 1.74 -12.21
C ASN A 252 -23.33 0.97 -11.91
N ASN A 253 -23.69 0.83 -10.63
CA ASN A 253 -24.94 0.16 -10.24
C ASN A 253 -26.17 0.95 -10.70
N ASN A 254 -26.15 2.28 -10.54
CA ASN A 254 -27.27 3.14 -10.96
C ASN A 254 -27.46 3.12 -12.48
N THR A 255 -26.35 3.06 -13.25
CA THR A 255 -26.41 2.96 -14.72
C THR A 255 -27.00 1.63 -15.18
N ALA A 256 -26.74 0.54 -14.42
CA ALA A 256 -27.33 -0.76 -14.71
C ALA A 256 -28.83 -0.80 -14.39
N GLU A 257 -29.24 -0.28 -13.23
CA GLU A 257 -30.66 -0.22 -12.82
C GLU A 257 -31.51 0.60 -13.84
N GLY A 258 -31.01 1.73 -14.34
CA GLY A 258 -31.73 2.56 -15.32
C GLY A 258 -31.97 1.91 -16.70
N LYS A 259 -31.11 0.98 -17.12
CA LYS A 259 -31.31 0.24 -18.37
C LYS A 259 -32.48 -0.75 -18.32
N TYR A 260 -32.78 -1.31 -17.14
CA TYR A 260 -33.89 -2.26 -17.00
C TYR A 260 -35.27 -1.58 -16.95
N ILE A 261 -35.33 -0.28 -16.66
CA ILE A 261 -36.59 0.46 -16.60
C ILE A 261 -37.05 0.91 -18.01
N THR A 262 -36.12 0.97 -18.97
CA THR A 262 -36.36 1.52 -20.32
C THR A 262 -36.44 0.47 -21.42
N SER A 263 -36.37 -0.82 -21.06
CA SER A 263 -36.49 -1.98 -21.95
C SER A 263 -37.73 -2.79 -21.64
#